data_AF-A0A1Y7VLB5-F1
#
_entry.id   AF-A0A1Y7VLB5-F1
#
_cell.length_a   1.000
_cell.length_b   1.000
_cell.length_c   1.000
_cell.angle_alpha   90.00
_cell.angle_beta   90.00
_cell.angle_gamma   90.00
#
_symmetry.space_group_name_H-M   'P 1'
#
loop_
_entity.id
_entity.type
_entity.pdbx_description
1 polymer ?
#
loop_
_entity_poly.entity_id
_entity_poly.type
_entity_poly.pdbx_seq_one_letter_code
_entity_poly.pdbx_strand_id
1 'polypeptide(L)'
;AEDCSPSRLARQVGSEVAKWIRVNRRPRKRKRGKREVAFEKLSPDQIVLLLEWLLEQKTLSPQTLHCLQQTYHLPEQDAEVRHRWCELVIKHKYTKAYNQVERFLLEDQAMGIYLYGELMVSEDARLQQLAHRCFELVKEHMDRASAQVVTEMLF
;
A
#
# COMPACT_ATOMS: atom_id res chain seq x y z
N ALA A 1 1.73 -22.53 -25.31
CA ALA A 1 0.26 -22.36 -25.20
C ALA A 1 0.02 -21.21 -24.24
N GLU A 2 0.12 -19.98 -24.74
CA GLU A 2 -0.05 -18.77 -23.93
C GLU A 2 -1.17 -17.94 -24.54
N ASP A 3 -2.42 -18.31 -24.21
CA ASP A 3 -3.57 -17.42 -24.41
C ASP A 3 -3.76 -16.61 -23.12
N CYS A 4 -2.84 -15.67 -22.89
CA CYS A 4 -2.98 -14.66 -21.86
C CYS A 4 -3.81 -13.50 -22.43
N SER A 5 -5.11 -13.70 -22.59
CA SER A 5 -6.02 -12.61 -22.96
C SER A 5 -6.08 -11.63 -21.79
N PRO A 6 -5.86 -10.31 -21.98
CA PRO A 6 -5.92 -9.29 -20.92
C PRO A 6 -7.21 -9.34 -20.09
N SER A 7 -8.29 -9.79 -20.72
CA SER A 7 -9.61 -9.98 -20.12
C SER A 7 -9.64 -11.06 -19.03
N ARG A 8 -8.76 -12.07 -19.06
CA ARG A 8 -8.75 -13.15 -18.07
C ARG A 8 -8.02 -12.72 -16.79
N LEU A 9 -6.87 -12.06 -16.91
CA LEU A 9 -6.11 -11.52 -15.77
C LEU A 9 -6.92 -10.46 -15.02
N ALA A 10 -7.51 -9.50 -15.75
CA ALA A 10 -8.36 -8.47 -15.16
C ALA A 10 -9.59 -9.06 -14.46
N ARG A 11 -10.20 -10.11 -15.03
CA ARG A 11 -11.31 -10.83 -14.39
C ARG A 11 -10.89 -11.54 -13.11
N GLN A 12 -9.71 -12.15 -13.09
CA GLN A 12 -9.17 -12.81 -11.90
C GLN A 12 -8.95 -11.80 -10.77
N VAL A 13 -8.27 -10.69 -11.07
CA VAL A 13 -8.06 -9.59 -10.10
C VAL A 13 -9.39 -9.02 -9.63
N GLY A 14 -10.36 -8.78 -10.54
CA GLY A 14 -11.70 -8.32 -10.15
C GLY A 14 -12.42 -9.27 -9.20
N SER A 15 -12.24 -10.58 -9.35
CA SER A 15 -12.79 -11.57 -8.41
C SER A 15 -12.12 -11.51 -7.04
N GLU A 16 -10.80 -11.29 -7.01
CA GLU A 16 -10.03 -11.12 -5.77
C GLU A 16 -10.42 -9.82 -5.05
N VAL A 17 -10.55 -8.70 -5.77
CA VAL A 17 -11.06 -7.42 -5.26
C VAL A 17 -12.42 -7.64 -4.58
N ALA A 18 -13.34 -8.33 -5.24
CA ALA A 18 -14.67 -8.61 -4.67
C ALA A 18 -14.60 -9.48 -3.41
N LYS A 19 -13.68 -10.45 -3.34
CA LYS A 19 -13.42 -11.24 -2.11
C LYS A 19 -12.90 -10.35 -0.99
N TRP A 20 -11.94 -9.47 -1.25
CA TRP A 20 -11.36 -8.55 -0.27
C TRP A 20 -12.38 -7.54 0.26
N ILE A 21 -13.18 -6.92 -0.62
CA ILE A 21 -14.27 -6.01 -0.21
C ILE A 21 -15.29 -6.75 0.67
N ARG A 22 -15.62 -8.00 0.34
CA ARG A 22 -16.53 -8.82 1.14
C ARG A 22 -15.95 -9.10 2.52
N VAL A 23 -14.68 -9.47 2.62
CA VAL A 23 -13.99 -9.69 3.90
C VAL A 23 -13.98 -8.41 4.74
N ASN A 24 -13.71 -7.28 4.10
CA ASN A 24 -13.67 -5.97 4.75
C ASN A 24 -15.01 -5.57 5.39
N ARG A 25 -16.14 -5.93 4.76
CA ARG A 25 -17.48 -5.63 5.26
C ARG A 25 -17.99 -6.60 6.34
N ARG A 26 -17.27 -7.69 6.65
CA ARG A 26 -17.78 -8.70 7.60
C ARG A 26 -17.81 -8.12 9.04
N PRO A 27 -18.98 -8.17 9.72
CA PRO A 27 -19.09 -7.63 11.07
C PRO A 27 -18.27 -8.46 12.08
N ARG A 28 -17.49 -7.75 12.91
CA ARG A 28 -16.57 -8.26 13.95
C ARG A 28 -17.13 -9.35 14.88
N LYS A 29 -18.46 -9.44 15.05
CA LYS A 29 -19.11 -10.33 16.04
C LYS A 29 -19.36 -11.77 15.55
N ARG A 30 -19.24 -12.09 14.27
CA ARG A 30 -19.38 -13.49 13.79
C ARG A 30 -18.06 -14.24 13.89
N LYS A 31 -17.67 -14.64 15.11
CA LYS A 31 -16.77 -15.80 15.31
C LYS A 31 -17.54 -17.07 14.93
N ARG A 32 -17.68 -17.37 13.64
CA ARG A 32 -18.27 -18.64 13.20
C ARG A 32 -17.50 -19.18 12.01
N GLY A 33 -16.60 -20.11 12.31
CA GLY A 33 -15.80 -20.89 11.36
C GLY A 33 -14.77 -20.06 10.62
N LYS A 34 -13.48 -20.29 10.92
CA LYS A 34 -12.38 -19.98 9.99
C LYS A 34 -12.62 -20.79 8.71
N ARG A 35 -13.52 -20.34 7.84
CA ARG A 35 -13.36 -20.62 6.41
C ARG A 35 -12.30 -19.63 5.99
N GLU A 36 -11.04 -20.07 6.02
CA GLU A 36 -9.96 -19.38 5.35
C GLU A 36 -10.45 -19.15 3.92
N VAL A 37 -10.74 -17.89 3.60
CA VAL A 37 -11.07 -17.53 2.23
C VAL A 37 -9.79 -17.79 1.48
N ALA A 38 -9.78 -18.82 0.64
CA ALA A 38 -8.63 -19.11 -0.20
C ALA A 38 -8.48 -17.94 -1.18
N PHE A 39 -7.39 -17.18 -0.99
CA PHE A 39 -6.93 -16.16 -1.91
C PHE A 39 -5.96 -16.80 -2.89
N GLU A 40 -6.04 -16.36 -4.13
CA GLU A 40 -5.19 -16.91 -5.18
C GLU A 40 -3.78 -16.32 -5.09
N LYS A 41 -2.77 -17.08 -5.53
CA LYS A 41 -1.42 -16.55 -5.67
C LYS A 41 -1.40 -15.68 -6.92
N LEU A 42 -1.21 -14.38 -6.73
CA LEU A 42 -1.15 -13.38 -7.80
C LEU A 42 0.31 -13.06 -8.17
N SER A 43 0.56 -12.69 -9.42
CA SER A 43 1.83 -12.09 -9.83
C SER A 43 1.97 -10.66 -9.29
N PRO A 44 3.17 -10.07 -9.28
CA PRO A 44 3.35 -8.68 -8.84
C PRO A 44 2.43 -7.68 -9.54
N ASP A 45 2.36 -7.71 -10.88
CA ASP A 45 1.46 -6.82 -11.65
C ASP A 45 -0.02 -6.99 -11.26
N GLN A 46 -0.45 -8.21 -10.97
CA GLN A 46 -1.81 -8.48 -10.51
C GLN A 46 -2.04 -7.97 -9.08
N ILE A 47 -1.01 -8.00 -8.22
CA ILE A 47 -1.06 -7.41 -6.88
C ILE A 47 -1.13 -5.89 -6.99
N VAL A 48 -0.31 -5.24 -7.83
CA VAL A 48 -0.39 -3.79 -8.07
C VAL A 48 -1.81 -3.41 -8.46
N LEU A 49 -2.38 -4.08 -9.46
CA LEU A 49 -3.76 -3.82 -9.91
C LEU A 49 -4.78 -4.03 -8.78
N LEU A 50 -4.64 -5.11 -8.00
CA LEU A 50 -5.48 -5.35 -6.83
C LEU A 50 -5.40 -4.19 -5.82
N LEU A 51 -4.19 -3.73 -5.49
CA LEU A 51 -3.98 -2.65 -4.53
C LEU A 51 -4.53 -1.31 -5.05
N GLU A 52 -4.43 -1.03 -6.35
CA GLU A 52 -5.06 0.14 -6.99
C GLU A 52 -6.58 0.14 -6.81
N TRP A 53 -7.25 -0.98 -7.07
CA TRP A 53 -8.70 -1.10 -6.83
C TRP A 53 -9.08 -0.96 -5.36
N LEU A 54 -8.21 -1.43 -4.46
CA LEU A 54 -8.40 -1.29 -3.01
C LEU A 54 -8.16 0.16 -2.56
N LEU A 55 -7.26 0.89 -3.21
CA LEU A 55 -7.02 2.33 -3.00
C LEU A 55 -8.24 3.17 -3.40
N GLU A 56 -9.14 2.70 -4.25
CA GLU A 56 -10.40 3.41 -4.50
C GLU A 56 -11.40 3.30 -3.33
N GLN A 57 -11.22 2.32 -2.44
CA GLN A 57 -12.16 2.10 -1.34
C GLN A 57 -12.05 3.21 -0.29
N LYS A 58 -13.21 3.68 0.19
CA LYS A 58 -13.27 4.72 1.23
C LYS A 58 -12.68 4.24 2.56
N THR A 59 -12.93 2.98 2.92
CA THR A 59 -12.46 2.42 4.20
C THR A 59 -12.01 0.97 4.03
N LEU A 60 -10.85 0.65 4.61
CA LEU A 60 -10.39 -0.70 4.83
C LEU A 60 -10.12 -0.91 6.32
N SER A 61 -10.56 -2.04 6.86
CA SER A 61 -10.39 -2.38 8.26
C SER A 61 -8.94 -2.78 8.54
N PRO A 62 -8.40 -2.51 9.74
CA PRO A 62 -7.05 -2.94 10.12
C PRO A 62 -6.83 -4.46 10.03
N GLN A 63 -7.89 -5.26 10.18
CA GLN A 63 -7.82 -6.71 10.00
C GLN A 63 -7.67 -7.09 8.53
N THR A 64 -8.40 -6.41 7.63
CA THR A 64 -8.27 -6.60 6.18
C THR A 64 -6.86 -6.30 5.74
N LEU A 65 -6.32 -5.15 6.14
CA LEU A 65 -4.94 -4.73 5.82
C LEU A 65 -3.92 -5.73 6.36
N HIS A 66 -4.10 -6.21 7.59
CA HIS A 66 -3.24 -7.25 8.15
C HIS A 66 -3.27 -8.54 7.33
N CYS A 67 -4.46 -9.05 7.00
CA CYS A 67 -4.61 -10.24 6.18
C CYS A 67 -4.03 -10.06 4.78
N LEU A 68 -4.20 -8.88 4.17
CA LEU A 68 -3.67 -8.56 2.84
C LEU A 68 -2.14 -8.61 2.85
N GLN A 69 -1.51 -7.97 3.84
CA GLN A 69 -0.05 -7.99 4.03
C GLN A 69 0.48 -9.42 4.16
N GLN A 70 -0.18 -10.27 4.95
CA GLN A 70 0.23 -11.66 5.18
C GLN A 70 0.00 -12.56 3.96
N THR A 71 -1.08 -12.33 3.20
CA THR A 71 -1.43 -13.17 2.05
C THR A 71 -0.41 -12.99 0.92
N TYR A 72 0.00 -11.74 0.67
CA TYR A 72 0.84 -11.39 -0.47
C TYR A 72 2.28 -11.00 -0.09
N HIS A 73 2.66 -11.10 1.18
CA HIS A 73 4.00 -10.74 1.68
C HIS A 73 4.45 -9.36 1.17
N LEU A 74 3.53 -8.38 1.22
CA LEU A 74 3.69 -7.06 0.58
C LEU A 74 5.03 -6.34 0.86
N PRO A 75 5.61 -6.38 2.08
CA PRO A 75 6.87 -5.69 2.36
C PRO A 75 8.10 -6.32 1.68
N GLU A 76 7.97 -7.54 1.15
CA GLU A 76 9.03 -8.32 0.51
C GLU A 76 8.90 -8.33 -1.03
N GLN A 77 7.85 -7.67 -1.55
CA GLN A 77 7.64 -7.55 -3.00
C GLN A 77 8.53 -6.44 -3.60
N ASP A 78 8.49 -6.29 -4.92
CA ASP A 78 9.21 -5.22 -5.61
C ASP A 78 8.73 -3.81 -5.22
N ALA A 79 9.43 -2.80 -5.72
CA ALA A 79 9.18 -1.40 -5.37
C ALA A 79 7.77 -0.91 -5.74
N GLU A 80 7.17 -1.42 -6.82
CA GLU A 80 5.85 -0.98 -7.28
C GLU A 80 4.75 -1.48 -6.35
N VAL A 81 4.82 -2.77 -5.98
CA VAL A 81 3.91 -3.35 -5.00
C VAL A 81 4.09 -2.68 -3.62
N ARG A 82 5.34 -2.48 -3.18
CA ARG A 82 5.63 -1.81 -1.90
C ARG A 82 5.11 -0.38 -1.88
N HIS A 83 5.22 0.37 -2.97
CA HIS A 83 4.69 1.72 -3.10
C HIS A 83 3.17 1.75 -2.91
N ARG A 84 2.42 0.94 -3.68
CA ARG A 84 0.95 0.85 -3.55
C ARG A 84 0.51 0.41 -2.16
N TRP A 85 1.27 -0.48 -1.53
CA TRP A 85 1.02 -0.87 -0.16
C TRP A 85 1.22 0.29 0.83
N CYS A 86 2.30 1.07 0.68
CA CYS A 86 2.53 2.25 1.52
C CYS A 86 1.41 3.28 1.39
N GLU A 87 0.90 3.51 0.18
CA GLU A 87 -0.28 4.37 -0.04
C GLU A 87 -1.49 3.89 0.78
N LEU A 88 -1.78 2.58 0.78
CA LEU A 88 -2.88 2.02 1.58
C LEU A 88 -2.65 2.20 3.09
N VAL A 89 -1.40 2.03 3.54
CA VAL A 89 -1.01 2.21 4.95
C VAL A 89 -1.25 3.65 5.39
N ILE A 90 -0.84 4.62 4.56
CA ILE A 90 -1.01 6.06 4.81
C ILE A 90 -2.50 6.40 4.79
N LYS A 91 -3.20 6.08 3.70
CA LYS A 91 -4.61 6.39 3.48
C LYS A 91 -5.51 5.90 4.61
N HIS A 92 -5.25 4.70 5.13
CA HIS A 92 -6.06 4.08 6.18
C HIS A 92 -5.45 4.18 7.58
N LYS A 93 -4.40 4.98 7.77
CA LYS A 93 -3.71 5.21 9.05
C LYS A 93 -3.34 3.90 9.76
N TYR A 94 -2.82 2.93 9.02
CA TYR A 94 -2.47 1.60 9.56
C TYR A 94 -1.13 1.64 10.29
N THR A 95 -1.16 2.13 11.53
CA THR A 95 0.02 2.40 12.36
C THR A 95 1.02 1.24 12.51
N LYS A 96 0.54 -0.01 12.45
CA LYS A 96 1.37 -1.21 12.56
C LYS A 96 2.38 -1.38 11.41
N ALA A 97 2.19 -0.68 10.29
CA ALA A 97 3.04 -0.76 9.12
C ALA A 97 3.77 0.56 8.81
N TYR A 98 3.78 1.54 9.73
CA TYR A 98 4.49 2.82 9.48
C TYR A 98 6.00 2.62 9.30
N ASN A 99 6.58 1.64 9.97
CA ASN A 99 7.99 1.26 9.76
C ASN A 99 8.27 0.80 8.32
N GLN A 100 7.26 0.28 7.62
CA GLN A 100 7.40 -0.15 6.23
C GLN A 100 7.36 1.06 5.27
N VAL A 101 6.59 2.09 5.62
CA VAL A 101 6.61 3.39 4.92
C VAL A 101 7.95 4.08 5.12
N GLU A 102 8.46 4.15 6.35
CA GLU A 102 9.79 4.70 6.66
C GLU A 102 10.88 3.98 5.85
N ARG A 103 10.90 2.64 5.89
CA ARG A 103 11.84 1.85 5.11
C ARG A 103 11.77 2.16 3.60
N PHE A 104 10.56 2.29 3.04
CA PHE A 104 10.38 2.60 1.63
C PHE A 104 10.91 4.00 1.27
N LEU A 105 10.66 5.02 2.09
CA LEU A 105 11.16 6.38 1.84
C LEU A 105 12.69 6.45 1.87
N LEU A 106 13.33 5.59 2.67
CA LEU A 106 14.80 5.51 2.76
C LEU A 106 15.42 4.74 1.59
N GLU A 107 14.78 3.64 1.17
CA GLU A 107 15.30 2.71 0.15
C GLU A 107 14.95 3.11 -1.29
N ASP A 108 13.75 3.65 -1.55
CA ASP A 108 13.18 3.87 -2.89
C ASP A 108 12.84 5.35 -3.12
N GLN A 109 13.86 6.22 -3.01
CA GLN A 109 13.72 7.68 -2.98
C GLN A 109 12.94 8.27 -4.17
N ALA A 110 13.16 7.77 -5.38
CA ALA A 110 12.50 8.28 -6.59
C ALA A 110 10.98 8.06 -6.56
N MET A 111 10.53 6.87 -6.15
CA MET A 111 9.10 6.58 -5.99
C MET A 111 8.53 7.22 -4.70
N GLY A 112 9.38 7.39 -3.67
CA GLY A 112 9.00 7.99 -2.39
C GLY A 112 8.52 9.44 -2.47
N ILE A 113 8.87 10.19 -3.52
CA ILE A 113 8.43 11.59 -3.72
C ILE A 113 6.90 11.71 -3.68
N TYR A 114 6.19 10.79 -4.34
CA TYR A 114 4.73 10.77 -4.32
C TYR A 114 4.17 10.56 -2.91
N LEU A 115 4.78 9.65 -2.14
CA LEU A 115 4.36 9.35 -0.77
C LEU A 115 4.56 10.53 0.17
N TYR A 116 5.55 11.40 -0.03
CA TYR A 116 5.67 12.64 0.76
C TYR A 116 4.42 13.51 0.65
N GLY A 117 3.84 13.64 -0.55
CA GLY A 117 2.56 14.33 -0.76
C GLY A 117 1.40 13.67 0.01
N GLU A 118 1.28 12.35 -0.09
CA GLU A 118 0.26 11.59 0.64
C GLU A 118 0.39 11.73 2.17
N LEU A 119 1.63 11.73 2.69
CA LEU A 119 1.92 11.90 4.11
C LEU A 119 1.47 13.26 4.63
N MET A 120 1.64 14.31 3.83
CA MET A 120 1.19 15.66 4.20
C MET A 120 -0.33 15.77 4.23
N VAL A 121 -1.02 15.12 3.27
CA VAL A 121 -2.48 15.09 3.20
C VAL A 121 -3.11 14.18 4.26
N SER A 122 -2.37 13.21 4.81
CA SER A 122 -2.91 12.17 5.70
C SER A 122 -3.53 12.66 7.03
N GLU A 123 -3.36 13.93 7.42
CA GLU A 123 -3.78 14.50 8.70
C GLU A 123 -3.37 13.63 9.92
N ASP A 124 -2.26 12.88 9.84
CA ASP A 124 -1.68 12.15 10.98
C ASP A 124 -0.31 12.73 11.31
N ALA A 125 -0.21 13.39 12.46
CA ALA A 125 1.02 14.02 12.94
C ALA A 125 2.21 13.04 13.02
N ARG A 126 1.96 11.75 13.26
CA ARG A 126 3.04 10.74 13.30
C ARG A 126 3.60 10.46 11.91
N LEU A 127 2.74 10.44 10.90
CA LEU A 127 3.14 10.28 9.50
C LEU A 127 3.87 11.53 8.99
N GLN A 128 3.40 12.72 9.36
CA GLN A 128 4.10 13.96 9.03
C GLN A 128 5.49 14.01 9.68
N GLN A 129 5.60 13.70 10.97
CA GLN A 129 6.90 13.61 11.64
C GLN A 129 7.81 12.54 11.04
N LEU A 130 7.26 11.39 10.65
CA LEU A 130 8.01 10.35 9.95
C LEU A 130 8.56 10.88 8.63
N ALA A 131 7.75 11.62 7.86
CA ALA A 131 8.16 12.26 6.62
C ALA A 131 9.35 13.21 6.84
N HIS A 132 9.25 14.14 7.79
CA HIS A 132 10.35 15.05 8.11
C HIS A 132 11.63 14.31 8.50
N ARG A 133 11.54 13.30 9.37
CA ARG A 133 12.72 12.52 9.78
C ARG A 133 13.35 11.77 8.61
N CYS A 134 12.54 11.13 7.77
CA CYS A 134 13.05 10.40 6.62
C CYS A 134 13.73 11.36 5.63
N PHE A 135 13.09 12.49 5.34
CA PHE A 135 13.61 13.46 4.38
C PHE A 135 14.95 14.04 4.84
N GLU A 136 15.09 14.40 6.11
CA GLU A 136 16.36 14.89 6.65
C GLU A 136 17.51 13.89 6.49
N LEU A 137 17.23 12.58 6.53
CA LEU A 137 18.24 11.54 6.34
C LEU A 137 18.64 11.33 4.87
N VAL A 138 17.72 11.57 3.92
CA VAL A 138 17.94 11.22 2.50
C VAL A 138 18.12 12.43 1.59
N LYS A 139 17.79 13.66 2.02
CA LYS A 139 17.80 14.86 1.17
C LYS A 139 19.12 15.12 0.44
N GLU A 140 20.26 14.73 1.03
CA GLU A 140 21.59 14.88 0.43
C GLU A 140 21.88 13.83 -0.66
N HIS A 141 21.16 12.71 -0.64
CA HIS A 141 21.30 11.60 -1.59
C HIS A 141 20.30 11.69 -2.74
N MET A 142 19.22 12.46 -2.56
CA MET A 142 18.23 12.72 -3.61
C MET A 142 18.81 13.65 -4.68
N ASP A 143 18.29 13.55 -5.90
CA ASP A 143 18.58 14.57 -6.89
C ASP A 143 18.01 15.94 -6.45
N ARG A 144 18.68 17.01 -6.88
CA ARG A 144 18.38 18.37 -6.41
C ARG A 144 16.93 18.79 -6.69
N ALA A 145 16.35 18.36 -7.82
CA ALA A 145 15.00 18.73 -8.19
C ALA A 145 13.99 18.03 -7.27
N SER A 146 14.15 16.73 -7.06
CA SER A 146 13.31 15.95 -6.14
C SER A 146 13.42 16.44 -4.70
N ALA A 147 14.62 16.74 -4.22
CA ALA A 147 14.82 17.30 -2.89
C ALA A 147 14.11 18.65 -2.72
N GLN A 148 14.16 19.51 -3.74
CA GLN A 148 13.45 20.79 -3.72
C GLN A 148 11.92 20.57 -3.64
N VAL A 149 11.36 19.69 -4.46
CA VAL A 149 9.93 19.38 -4.46
C VAL A 149 9.47 18.87 -3.08
N VAL A 150 10.20 17.95 -2.47
CA VAL A 150 9.85 17.43 -1.15
C VAL A 150 10.02 18.49 -0.06
N THR A 151 11.01 19.39 -0.19
CA THR A 151 11.18 20.52 0.73
C THR A 151 9.95 21.43 0.70
N GLU A 152 9.46 21.79 -0.49
CA GLU A 152 8.27 22.64 -0.68
C GLU A 152 6.97 21.98 -0.16
N MET A 153 6.93 20.64 -0.06
CA MET A 153 5.80 19.93 0.53
C MET A 153 5.85 19.91 2.06
N LEU A 154 7.04 19.87 2.65
CA LEU A 154 7.24 19.69 4.08
C LEU A 154 7.33 21.01 4.87
N PHE A 155 7.82 22.09 4.25
CA PHE A 155 8.15 23.35 4.93
C PHE A 155 7.50 24.56 4.26
#